data_AF-A0A4R7G982-F1
#
_entry.id   AF-A0A4R7G982-F1
#
_cell.length_a   1.000
_cell.length_b   1.000
_cell.length_c   1.000
_cell.angle_alpha   90.00
_cell.angle_beta   90.00
_cell.angle_gamma   90.00
#
_symmetry.space_group_name_H-M   'P 1'
#
loop_
_entity.id
_entity.type
_entity.pdbx_description
1 polymer ?
#
loop_
_entity_poly.entity_id
_entity_poly.type
_entity_poly.pdbx_seq_one_letter_code
_entity_poly.pdbx_strand_id
1 'polypeptide(L)'
;MDNQQWIWQKSDWPQLNWDDDVIQPMLRQTRLKMGKLVGKVESRSGHEATEYSLEAMLSNILSSSEIENERPDARSVRSSLAKRLGLAEHPAGTMTERSEGLAKMMMDVFDPHNPLLSETRLFQWHCWLFPEPAPLYLRRGQWRGEETMRVVSGRIGHEKVHYQAPPREQLTEELQHFIGWYNQSFDRPALDPLLRAAIAHFWFITLHPFEDGNGRITRALTDMALFQADHDSVRLYAMSEAILRYRSGYYDVLEATQRGGMDLTRWLSWFLQMLETTMDTAIQRIDQILEKSRFWQIYHASHFSDEQRKVLNRLLDGGEKGFSEGINASQYQKVAKVSKATATRHLADLVSLGCLIKSTTGGRSTRYTINRNFSCINAGKLMKNITFYGRFETDILAGRKTITLREASDADFNAGDQVRVSRYEDGVFFCNIEVIAVTPVHFDALNEQHAAQENMTLSELKQVISEIYPGLKELFMIEFRLL
;
A
#
# COMPACT_ATOMS: atom_id res chain seq x y z
N MET A 1 8.77 14.81 -48.04
CA MET A 1 9.02 15.91 -47.10
C MET A 1 7.69 16.15 -46.41
N ASP A 2 7.55 15.60 -45.20
CA ASP A 2 6.28 15.68 -44.47
C ASP A 2 6.19 17.09 -43.87
N ASN A 3 5.46 17.97 -44.57
CA ASN A 3 5.38 19.41 -44.30
C ASN A 3 4.40 19.70 -43.15
N GLN A 4 4.45 18.89 -42.08
CA GLN A 4 3.58 19.06 -40.92
C GLN A 4 4.32 19.86 -39.86
N GLN A 5 3.85 21.07 -39.61
CA GLN A 5 4.35 21.95 -38.54
C GLN A 5 4.08 21.32 -37.16
N TRP A 6 5.08 21.42 -36.28
CA TRP A 6 4.93 21.08 -34.86
C TRP A 6 4.10 22.15 -34.13
N ILE A 7 3.51 21.77 -33.00
CA ILE A 7 2.59 22.64 -32.25
C ILE A 7 3.23 24.00 -31.89
N TRP A 8 4.50 24.02 -31.48
CA TRP A 8 5.23 25.25 -31.13
C TRP A 8 5.52 26.19 -32.31
N GLN A 9 5.37 25.70 -33.55
CA GLN A 9 5.60 26.50 -34.76
C GLN A 9 4.33 27.25 -35.20
N LYS A 10 3.19 26.98 -34.55
CA LYS A 10 1.92 27.60 -34.89
C LYS A 10 1.78 28.95 -34.18
N SER A 11 1.14 29.91 -34.84
CA SER A 11 1.01 31.29 -34.36
C SER A 11 0.20 31.45 -33.07
N ASP A 12 -0.65 30.47 -32.78
CA ASP A 12 -1.50 30.39 -31.59
C ASP A 12 -0.81 29.68 -30.42
N TRP A 13 0.38 29.12 -30.58
CA TRP A 13 1.16 28.62 -29.44
C TRP A 13 1.51 29.76 -28.46
N PRO A 14 1.38 29.58 -27.14
CA PRO A 14 0.93 28.41 -26.38
C PRO A 14 -0.54 28.49 -25.88
N GLN A 15 -1.46 29.06 -26.67
CA GLN A 15 -2.87 29.24 -26.31
C GLN A 15 -3.67 27.94 -26.44
N LEU A 16 -3.45 27.04 -25.48
CA LEU A 16 -4.05 25.71 -25.44
C LEU A 16 -5.54 25.77 -25.08
N ASN A 17 -6.35 24.93 -25.73
CA ASN A 17 -7.79 24.79 -25.50
C ASN A 17 -8.20 23.31 -25.40
N TRP A 18 -9.44 23.05 -24.99
CA TRP A 18 -10.02 21.71 -24.89
C TRP A 18 -11.55 21.77 -24.90
N ASP A 19 -12.17 20.61 -25.13
CA ASP A 19 -13.61 20.42 -25.08
C ASP A 19 -14.08 20.11 -23.65
N ASP A 20 -14.77 21.06 -23.03
CA ASP A 20 -15.30 20.90 -21.67
C ASP A 20 -16.38 19.82 -21.57
N ASP A 21 -17.13 19.51 -22.63
CA ASP A 21 -18.16 18.46 -22.59
C ASP A 21 -17.53 17.07 -22.41
N VAL A 22 -16.27 16.91 -22.86
CA VAL A 22 -15.46 15.71 -22.64
C VAL A 22 -14.73 15.75 -21.29
N ILE A 23 -14.09 16.89 -20.98
CA ILE A 23 -13.17 16.98 -19.85
C ILE A 23 -13.89 17.12 -18.51
N GLN A 24 -14.97 17.91 -18.43
CA GLN A 24 -15.64 18.19 -17.15
C GLN A 24 -16.21 16.93 -16.46
N PRO A 25 -16.84 15.97 -17.17
CA PRO A 25 -17.25 14.70 -16.55
C PRO A 25 -16.08 13.89 -15.97
N MET A 26 -14.98 13.78 -16.71
CA MET A 26 -13.78 13.06 -16.26
C MET A 26 -13.16 13.73 -15.04
N LEU A 27 -13.09 15.06 -15.06
CA LEU A 27 -12.54 15.85 -13.96
C LEU A 27 -13.36 15.69 -12.68
N ARG A 28 -14.70 15.71 -12.76
CA ARG A 28 -15.58 15.45 -11.60
C ARG A 28 -15.33 14.06 -11.00
N GLN A 29 -15.19 13.03 -11.85
CA GLN A 29 -14.91 11.67 -11.42
C GLN A 29 -13.54 11.57 -10.75
N THR A 30 -12.52 12.18 -11.35
CA THR A 30 -11.15 12.24 -10.84
C THR A 30 -11.11 12.91 -9.47
N ARG A 31 -11.76 14.07 -9.31
CA ARG A 31 -11.89 14.79 -8.03
C ARG A 31 -12.58 13.98 -6.95
N LEU A 32 -13.64 13.25 -7.29
CA LEU A 32 -14.33 12.35 -6.35
C LEU A 32 -13.38 11.25 -5.83
N LYS A 33 -12.56 10.66 -6.70
CA LYS A 33 -11.57 9.66 -6.29
C LYS A 33 -10.48 10.27 -5.42
N MET A 34 -10.02 11.46 -5.74
CA MET A 34 -9.05 12.19 -4.93
C MET A 34 -9.60 12.45 -3.52
N GLY A 35 -10.85 12.92 -3.41
CA GLY A 35 -11.52 13.10 -2.11
C GLY A 35 -11.68 11.80 -1.32
N LYS A 36 -11.98 10.67 -1.98
CA LYS A 36 -12.00 9.35 -1.32
C LYS A 36 -10.63 8.93 -0.80
N LEU A 37 -9.56 9.27 -1.53
CA LEU A 37 -8.20 8.96 -1.13
C LEU A 37 -7.77 9.78 0.08
N VAL A 38 -8.02 11.11 0.06
CA VAL A 38 -7.79 12.01 1.21
C VAL A 38 -8.51 11.50 2.44
N GLY A 39 -9.82 11.26 2.34
CA GLY A 39 -10.63 10.82 3.50
C GLY A 39 -10.22 9.46 4.08
N LYS A 40 -9.54 8.60 3.31
CA LYS A 40 -9.01 7.32 3.82
C LYS A 40 -7.68 7.47 4.57
N VAL A 41 -6.97 8.58 4.40
CA VAL A 41 -5.67 8.82 5.03
C VAL A 41 -5.76 9.69 6.27
N GLU A 42 -6.69 10.66 6.32
CA GLU A 42 -6.93 11.47 7.52
C GLU A 42 -7.24 10.64 8.77
N SER A 43 -7.72 9.39 8.61
CA SER A 43 -8.01 8.48 9.72
C SER A 43 -6.79 7.72 10.27
N ARG A 44 -5.55 8.03 9.86
CA ARG A 44 -4.34 7.25 10.18
C ARG A 44 -3.37 7.96 11.11
N SER A 45 -2.55 7.16 11.79
CA SER A 45 -1.46 7.67 12.63
C SER A 45 -0.30 8.18 11.77
N GLY A 46 0.46 9.17 12.28
CA GLY A 46 1.52 9.84 11.50
C GLY A 46 2.66 8.93 11.01
N HIS A 47 2.95 7.83 11.71
CA HIS A 47 3.99 6.88 11.29
C HIS A 47 3.57 6.11 10.03
N GLU A 48 2.35 5.57 10.00
CA GLU A 48 1.83 4.86 8.83
C GLU A 48 1.80 5.77 7.61
N ALA A 49 1.28 7.00 7.75
CA ALA A 49 1.23 7.98 6.67
C ALA A 49 2.62 8.26 6.06
N THR A 50 3.66 8.31 6.89
CA THR A 50 5.04 8.53 6.45
C THR A 50 5.58 7.33 5.66
N GLU A 51 5.28 6.10 6.08
CA GLU A 51 5.65 4.89 5.33
C GLU A 51 4.95 4.82 3.97
N TYR A 52 3.66 5.17 3.89
CA TYR A 52 2.97 5.26 2.60
C TYR A 52 3.61 6.28 1.67
N SER A 53 3.95 7.45 2.21
CA SER A 53 4.64 8.49 1.45
C SER A 53 5.99 7.98 0.93
N LEU A 54 6.77 7.28 1.77
CA LEU A 54 8.03 6.67 1.35
C LEU A 54 7.83 5.70 0.17
N GLU A 55 6.85 4.80 0.29
CA GLU A 55 6.54 3.79 -0.71
C GLU A 55 6.09 4.39 -2.05
N ALA A 56 5.18 5.37 -2.01
CA ALA A 56 4.71 6.05 -3.21
C ALA A 56 5.83 6.85 -3.89
N MET A 57 6.63 7.61 -3.12
CA MET A 57 7.79 8.35 -3.65
C MET A 57 8.82 7.42 -4.28
N LEU A 58 9.15 6.31 -3.62
CA LEU A 58 10.05 5.29 -4.14
C LEU A 58 9.54 4.76 -5.48
N SER A 59 8.29 4.31 -5.52
CA SER A 59 7.73 3.71 -6.73
C SER A 59 7.63 4.71 -7.88
N ASN A 60 7.31 5.97 -7.57
CA ASN A 60 7.27 7.04 -8.56
C ASN A 60 8.67 7.32 -9.14
N ILE A 61 9.73 7.37 -8.31
CA ILE A 61 11.12 7.51 -8.78
C ILE A 61 11.50 6.33 -9.68
N LEU A 62 11.29 5.10 -9.22
CA LEU A 62 11.69 3.90 -9.96
C LEU A 62 10.97 3.82 -11.31
N SER A 63 9.66 4.06 -11.32
CA SER A 63 8.85 4.01 -12.54
C SER A 63 9.20 5.16 -13.49
N SER A 64 9.45 6.37 -12.97
CA SER A 64 9.90 7.53 -13.75
C SER A 64 11.24 7.25 -14.44
N SER A 65 12.19 6.61 -13.75
CA SER A 65 13.44 6.18 -14.36
C SER A 65 13.24 5.08 -15.40
N GLU A 66 12.40 4.08 -15.12
CA GLU A 66 12.19 2.95 -16.04
C GLU A 66 11.50 3.34 -17.34
N ILE A 67 10.67 4.40 -17.33
CA ILE A 67 10.14 5.01 -18.57
C ILE A 67 11.27 5.46 -19.50
N GLU A 68 12.41 5.89 -18.97
CA GLU A 68 13.60 6.25 -19.75
C GLU A 68 14.59 5.07 -19.90
N ASN A 69 14.13 3.84 -19.61
CA ASN A 69 14.94 2.61 -19.57
C ASN A 69 16.08 2.64 -18.53
N GLU A 70 15.97 3.46 -17.49
CA GLU A 70 16.91 3.48 -16.37
C GLU A 70 16.39 2.67 -15.18
N ARG A 71 17.30 1.98 -14.48
CA ARG A 71 16.95 1.16 -13.31
C ARG A 71 17.86 1.50 -12.12
N PRO A 72 17.55 2.58 -11.37
CA PRO A 72 18.28 2.89 -10.14
C PRO A 72 18.09 1.79 -9.09
N ASP A 73 19.02 1.68 -8.16
CA ASP A 73 18.94 0.67 -7.09
C ASP A 73 17.85 1.01 -6.07
N ALA A 74 16.79 0.21 -6.05
CA ALA A 74 15.61 0.44 -5.21
C ALA A 74 15.94 0.50 -3.72
N ARG A 75 16.91 -0.28 -3.24
CA ARG A 75 17.30 -0.30 -1.81
C ARG A 75 18.00 1.00 -1.42
N SER A 76 18.91 1.46 -2.27
CA SER A 76 19.66 2.69 -2.10
C SER A 76 18.74 3.92 -2.16
N VAL A 77 17.80 3.98 -3.12
CA VAL A 77 16.79 5.07 -3.19
C VAL A 77 15.88 5.05 -1.97
N ARG A 78 15.36 3.87 -1.57
CA ARG A 78 14.54 3.74 -0.36
C ARG A 78 15.26 4.26 0.87
N SER A 79 16.51 3.86 1.06
CA SER A 79 17.33 4.30 2.21
C SER A 79 17.53 5.81 2.21
N SER A 80 17.75 6.40 1.03
CA SER A 80 17.95 7.85 0.84
C SER A 80 16.70 8.66 1.16
N LEU A 81 15.51 8.17 0.80
CA LEU A 81 14.22 8.77 1.14
C LEU A 81 13.89 8.59 2.63
N ALA A 82 14.03 7.36 3.16
CA ALA A 82 13.72 7.03 4.56
C ALA A 82 14.50 7.92 5.53
N LYS A 83 15.80 8.13 5.27
CA LYS A 83 16.64 9.03 6.06
C LYS A 83 16.09 10.46 6.10
N ARG A 84 15.57 10.96 4.97
CA ARG A 84 15.04 12.33 4.85
C ARG A 84 13.64 12.48 5.45
N LEU A 85 12.88 11.40 5.49
CA LEU A 85 11.58 11.32 6.15
C LEU A 85 11.69 11.04 7.65
N GLY A 86 12.89 10.89 8.20
CA GLY A 86 13.11 10.66 9.63
C GLY A 86 12.78 9.24 10.12
N LEU A 87 12.71 8.26 9.21
CA LEU A 87 12.42 6.86 9.54
C LEU A 87 13.71 6.16 10.02
N ALA A 88 13.86 6.00 11.33
CA ALA A 88 15.09 5.58 12.00
C ALA A 88 15.43 4.08 11.89
N GLU A 89 14.49 3.23 11.45
CA GLU A 89 14.62 1.76 11.53
C GLU A 89 15.11 1.07 10.25
N HIS A 90 15.43 1.81 9.19
CA HIS A 90 15.89 1.18 7.95
C HIS A 90 17.41 0.95 7.94
N PRO A 91 17.88 -0.28 7.73
CA PRO A 91 19.31 -0.58 7.71
C PRO A 91 20.00 0.30 6.67
N ALA A 92 21.10 0.93 7.06
CA ALA A 92 21.90 1.79 6.19
C ALA A 92 22.42 0.98 4.99
N GLY A 93 21.67 0.99 3.89
CA GLY A 93 22.15 0.51 2.61
C GLY A 93 23.26 1.42 2.10
N THR A 94 24.11 0.92 1.20
CA THR A 94 25.06 1.76 0.47
C THR A 94 24.30 2.78 -0.38
N MET A 95 24.34 4.04 0.05
CA MET A 95 23.72 5.17 -0.63
C MET A 95 24.64 5.59 -1.78
N THR A 96 24.14 5.58 -3.02
CA THR A 96 24.89 6.10 -4.16
C THR A 96 24.57 7.57 -4.37
N GLU A 97 25.47 8.34 -4.98
CA GLU A 97 25.20 9.75 -5.30
C GLU A 97 23.96 9.92 -6.20
N ARG A 98 23.72 8.95 -7.10
CA ARG A 98 22.54 8.92 -7.96
C ARG A 98 21.25 8.74 -7.14
N SER A 99 21.22 7.77 -6.23
CA SER A 99 20.09 7.57 -5.34
C SER A 99 19.82 8.78 -4.44
N GLU A 100 20.90 9.41 -3.97
CA GLU A 100 20.84 10.63 -3.17
C GLU A 100 20.26 11.81 -3.95
N GLY A 101 20.69 12.00 -5.21
CA GLY A 101 20.16 13.01 -6.10
C GLY A 101 18.66 12.83 -6.35
N LEU A 102 18.24 11.61 -6.72
CA LEU A 102 16.81 11.30 -6.92
C LEU A 102 15.96 11.58 -5.67
N ALA A 103 16.46 11.20 -4.49
CA ALA A 103 15.78 11.47 -3.23
C ALA A 103 15.71 12.98 -2.93
N LYS A 104 16.79 13.75 -3.15
CA LYS A 104 16.80 15.21 -2.97
C LYS A 104 15.80 15.90 -3.89
N MET A 105 15.76 15.51 -5.17
CA MET A 105 14.80 16.04 -6.13
C MET A 105 13.36 15.79 -5.69
N MET A 106 13.05 14.57 -5.27
CA MET A 106 11.69 14.22 -4.84
C MET A 106 11.28 14.94 -3.55
N MET A 107 12.21 15.14 -2.60
CA MET A 107 11.93 15.94 -1.41
C MET A 107 11.67 17.42 -1.73
N ASP A 108 12.41 17.98 -2.68
CA ASP A 108 12.20 19.37 -3.12
C ASP A 108 10.88 19.53 -3.90
N VAL A 109 10.50 18.55 -4.73
CA VAL A 109 9.18 18.51 -5.41
C VAL A 109 8.03 18.65 -4.41
N PHE A 110 8.15 17.99 -3.27
CA PHE A 110 7.16 17.98 -2.20
C PHE A 110 7.50 18.92 -1.04
N ASP A 111 8.22 20.01 -1.29
CA ASP A 111 8.51 21.01 -0.26
C ASP A 111 7.47 22.15 -0.27
N PRO A 112 6.57 22.26 0.74
CA PRO A 112 5.58 23.34 0.79
C PRO A 112 6.22 24.71 1.03
N HIS A 113 7.45 24.78 1.53
CA HIS A 113 8.17 26.03 1.77
C HIS A 113 8.83 26.59 0.50
N ASN A 114 8.89 25.79 -0.57
CA ASN A 114 9.41 26.19 -1.87
C ASN A 114 8.35 25.95 -2.96
N PRO A 115 7.27 26.75 -3.04
CA PRO A 115 6.20 26.49 -3.99
C PRO A 115 6.48 27.03 -5.40
N LEU A 116 7.48 27.88 -5.60
CA LEU A 116 7.68 28.55 -6.90
C LEU A 116 8.69 27.80 -7.78
N LEU A 117 8.42 27.75 -9.08
CA LEU A 117 9.34 27.24 -10.08
C LEU A 117 10.31 28.35 -10.51
N SER A 118 11.59 28.00 -10.67
CA SER A 118 12.60 28.90 -11.22
C SER A 118 13.60 28.13 -12.08
N GLU A 119 14.33 28.85 -12.93
CA GLU A 119 15.42 28.29 -13.73
C GLU A 119 16.49 27.64 -12.84
N THR A 120 16.92 28.31 -11.77
CA THR A 120 17.89 27.76 -10.81
C THR A 120 17.41 26.45 -10.19
N ARG A 121 16.11 26.32 -9.91
CA ARG A 121 15.52 25.10 -9.37
C ARG A 121 15.53 23.97 -10.39
N LEU A 122 15.16 24.23 -11.64
CA LEU A 122 15.24 23.27 -12.74
C LEU A 122 16.68 22.79 -12.97
N PHE A 123 17.65 23.70 -12.91
CA PHE A 123 19.07 23.34 -12.98
C PHE A 123 19.51 22.48 -11.80
N GLN A 124 19.04 22.79 -10.60
CA GLN A 124 19.34 22.00 -9.42
C GLN A 124 18.75 20.58 -9.52
N TRP A 125 17.53 20.43 -10.03
CA TRP A 125 16.92 19.13 -10.31
C TRP A 125 17.73 18.35 -11.34
N HIS A 126 18.14 18.99 -12.43
CA HIS A 126 19.01 18.37 -13.44
C HIS A 126 20.36 17.93 -12.84
N CYS A 127 20.97 18.76 -12.00
CA CYS A 127 22.20 18.43 -11.27
C CYS A 127 22.05 17.24 -10.32
N TRP A 128 20.87 17.06 -9.70
CA TRP A 128 20.58 15.89 -8.87
C TRP A 128 20.30 14.63 -9.70
N LEU A 129 19.69 14.79 -10.87
CA LEU A 129 19.44 13.68 -11.78
C LEU A 129 20.73 13.06 -12.33
N PHE A 130 21.74 13.91 -12.56
CA PHE A 130 23.04 13.53 -13.10
C PHE A 130 24.16 13.90 -12.10
N PRO A 131 24.47 13.02 -11.13
CA PRO A 131 25.60 13.21 -10.20
C PRO A 131 26.94 13.19 -10.94
N GLU A 132 28.01 13.64 -10.27
CA GLU A 132 29.35 13.65 -10.86
C GLU A 132 30.06 12.29 -10.72
N PRO A 133 30.90 11.90 -11.70
CA PRO A 133 31.10 12.56 -12.98
C PRO A 133 29.91 12.36 -13.93
N ALA A 134 29.46 13.43 -14.56
CA ALA A 134 28.39 13.40 -15.55
C ALA A 134 28.91 12.93 -16.93
N PRO A 135 28.04 12.42 -17.82
CA PRO A 135 28.43 12.10 -19.19
C PRO A 135 29.02 13.32 -19.93
N LEU A 136 30.05 13.11 -20.74
CA LEU A 136 30.76 14.21 -21.44
C LEU A 136 29.88 15.00 -22.41
N TYR A 137 28.82 14.38 -22.94
CA TYR A 137 27.88 15.03 -23.85
C TYR A 137 26.89 15.94 -23.13
N LEU A 138 26.84 15.91 -21.79
CA LEU A 138 25.81 16.54 -20.98
C LEU A 138 26.28 17.85 -20.35
N ARG A 139 25.59 18.95 -20.66
CA ARG A 139 25.69 20.25 -19.98
C ARG A 139 24.90 20.20 -18.68
N ARG A 140 25.54 19.69 -17.63
CA ARG A 140 24.93 19.54 -16.31
C ARG A 140 24.45 20.89 -15.76
N GLY A 141 23.15 20.97 -15.47
CA GLY A 141 22.55 22.14 -14.81
C GLY A 141 22.45 23.35 -15.73
N GLN A 142 22.32 23.13 -17.03
CA GLN A 142 22.23 24.18 -18.04
C GLN A 142 21.24 23.76 -19.13
N TRP A 143 20.70 24.73 -19.86
CA TRP A 143 19.95 24.45 -21.08
C TRP A 143 20.84 23.80 -22.14
N ARG A 144 20.21 23.03 -23.02
CA ARG A 144 20.90 22.39 -24.15
C ARG A 144 21.62 23.40 -25.05
N GLY A 145 22.56 22.90 -25.85
CA GLY A 145 23.24 23.69 -26.86
C GLY A 145 22.41 24.05 -28.09
N GLU A 146 23.10 24.56 -29.11
CA GLU A 146 22.55 24.95 -30.41
C GLU A 146 22.11 23.76 -31.28
N GLU A 147 22.47 22.54 -30.87
CA GLU A 147 22.12 21.33 -31.60
C GLU A 147 20.60 21.13 -31.68
N THR A 148 20.13 20.68 -32.84
CA THR A 148 18.70 20.44 -33.05
C THR A 148 18.23 19.29 -32.16
N MET A 149 17.33 19.59 -31.22
CA MET A 149 16.75 18.58 -30.34
C MET A 149 15.63 17.83 -31.05
N ARG A 150 15.83 16.53 -31.24
CA ARG A 150 14.85 15.63 -31.84
C ARG A 150 14.60 14.44 -30.94
N VAL A 151 13.33 14.12 -30.76
CA VAL A 151 12.91 12.84 -30.19
C VAL A 151 12.87 11.84 -31.33
N VAL A 152 13.78 10.87 -31.30
CA VAL A 152 13.98 9.88 -32.35
C VAL A 152 13.84 8.45 -31.82
N SER A 153 13.41 7.54 -32.69
CA SER A 153 13.52 6.10 -32.46
C SER A 153 14.09 5.41 -33.69
N GLY A 154 14.55 4.16 -33.56
CA GLY A 154 15.13 3.39 -34.66
C GLY A 154 16.64 3.23 -34.56
N ARG A 155 17.24 2.64 -35.59
CA ARG A 155 18.70 2.41 -35.65
C ARG A 155 19.41 3.65 -36.15
N ILE A 156 20.69 3.79 -35.79
CA ILE A 156 21.54 4.87 -36.28
C ILE A 156 21.52 4.89 -37.83
N GLY A 157 21.17 6.04 -38.42
CA GLY A 157 21.04 6.24 -39.87
C GLY A 157 19.67 5.88 -40.47
N HIS A 158 18.75 5.32 -39.67
CA HIS A 158 17.36 5.03 -40.04
C HIS A 158 16.40 5.48 -38.92
N GLU A 159 16.68 6.64 -38.32
CA GLU A 159 15.88 7.19 -37.25
C GLU A 159 14.53 7.72 -37.76
N LYS A 160 13.44 7.33 -37.08
CA LYS A 160 12.15 7.99 -37.20
C LYS A 160 12.13 9.19 -36.24
N VAL A 161 11.97 10.39 -36.79
CA VAL A 161 11.76 11.61 -36.00
C VAL A 161 10.30 11.66 -35.55
N HIS A 162 10.08 11.50 -34.25
CA HIS A 162 8.76 11.60 -33.63
C HIS A 162 8.40 13.06 -33.34
N TYR A 163 9.37 13.86 -32.94
CA TYR A 163 9.18 15.27 -32.59
C TYR A 163 10.48 16.05 -32.73
N GLN A 164 10.39 17.34 -33.11
CA GLN A 164 11.49 18.29 -33.04
C GLN A 164 11.08 19.45 -32.14
N ALA A 165 11.88 19.71 -31.10
CA ALA A 165 11.62 20.77 -30.14
C ALA A 165 12.02 22.16 -30.70
N PRO A 166 11.60 23.27 -30.06
CA PRO A 166 12.02 24.62 -30.44
C PRO A 166 13.54 24.76 -30.56
N PRO A 167 14.06 25.61 -31.45
CA PRO A 167 15.50 25.82 -31.54
C PRO A 167 16.01 26.61 -30.32
N ARG A 168 17.32 26.59 -30.08
CA ARG A 168 17.92 27.13 -28.85
C ARG A 168 17.66 28.63 -28.66
N GLU A 169 17.58 29.37 -29.76
CA GLU A 169 17.37 30.81 -29.82
C GLU A 169 15.99 31.21 -29.29
N GLN A 170 14.97 30.37 -29.49
CA GLN A 170 13.59 30.60 -29.01
C GLN A 170 13.36 29.99 -27.62
N LEU A 171 14.17 29.01 -27.22
CA LEU A 171 13.97 28.24 -26.00
C LEU A 171 13.94 29.09 -24.72
N THR A 172 14.82 30.10 -24.62
CA THR A 172 14.90 30.93 -23.40
C THR A 172 13.58 31.69 -23.16
N GLU A 173 13.04 32.33 -24.20
CA GLU A 173 11.81 33.10 -24.12
C GLU A 173 10.61 32.19 -23.83
N GLU A 174 10.53 31.05 -24.52
CA GLU A 174 9.50 30.03 -24.29
C GLU A 174 9.51 29.49 -22.84
N LEU A 175 10.70 29.26 -22.28
CA LEU A 175 10.84 28.82 -20.88
C LEU A 175 10.44 29.92 -19.90
N GLN A 176 10.74 31.19 -20.19
CA GLN A 176 10.30 32.31 -19.36
C GLN A 176 8.78 32.43 -19.35
N HIS A 177 8.14 32.29 -20.52
CA HIS A 177 6.67 32.24 -20.62
C HIS A 177 6.10 31.06 -19.84
N PHE A 178 6.67 29.86 -19.98
CA PHE A 178 6.25 28.69 -19.25
C PHE A 178 6.40 28.84 -17.73
N ILE A 179 7.55 29.29 -17.22
CA ILE A 179 7.79 29.47 -15.79
C ILE A 179 6.85 30.55 -15.23
N GLY A 180 6.67 31.66 -15.96
CA GLY A 180 5.73 32.71 -15.59
C GLY A 180 4.30 32.18 -15.48
N TRP A 181 3.83 31.46 -16.50
CA TRP A 181 2.53 30.80 -16.49
C TRP A 181 2.41 29.79 -15.35
N TYR A 182 3.42 28.95 -15.11
CA TYR A 182 3.39 27.92 -14.08
C TYR A 182 3.20 28.53 -12.69
N ASN A 183 3.92 29.63 -12.40
CA ASN A 183 3.85 30.32 -11.12
C ASN A 183 2.59 31.18 -10.95
N GLN A 184 1.98 31.68 -12.03
CA GLN A 184 0.77 32.50 -11.96
C GLN A 184 -0.53 31.69 -12.06
N SER A 185 -0.43 30.40 -12.42
CA SER A 185 -1.59 29.56 -12.69
C SER A 185 -2.07 28.74 -11.50
N PHE A 186 -1.25 28.56 -10.45
CA PHE A 186 -1.58 27.63 -9.36
C PHE A 186 -2.73 28.12 -8.46
N ASP A 187 -2.96 29.43 -8.39
CA ASP A 187 -4.04 30.07 -7.64
C ASP A 187 -5.17 30.60 -8.54
N ARG A 188 -5.10 30.35 -9.85
CA ARG A 188 -6.08 30.85 -10.83
C ARG A 188 -7.41 30.07 -10.71
N PRO A 189 -8.53 30.70 -10.30
CA PRO A 189 -9.78 29.98 -10.04
C PRO A 189 -10.41 29.31 -11.27
N ALA A 190 -10.17 29.87 -12.46
CA ALA A 190 -10.72 29.37 -13.72
C ALA A 190 -9.97 28.16 -14.29
N LEU A 191 -8.82 27.79 -13.73
CA LEU A 191 -8.04 26.65 -14.20
C LEU A 191 -8.04 25.58 -13.12
N ASP A 192 -8.67 24.44 -13.39
CA ASP A 192 -8.63 23.33 -12.44
C ASP A 192 -7.17 22.86 -12.23
N PRO A 193 -6.71 22.74 -10.98
CA PRO A 193 -5.34 22.31 -10.66
C PRO A 193 -4.88 20.97 -11.29
N LEU A 194 -5.77 20.01 -11.54
CA LEU A 194 -5.42 18.75 -12.21
C LEU A 194 -5.17 18.95 -13.70
N LEU A 195 -5.99 19.80 -14.34
CA LEU A 195 -5.76 20.20 -15.74
C LEU A 195 -4.49 21.04 -15.86
N ARG A 196 -4.22 21.91 -14.87
CA ARG A 196 -2.96 22.66 -14.79
C ARG A 196 -1.75 21.71 -14.80
N ALA A 197 -1.76 20.66 -13.98
CA ALA A 197 -0.67 19.68 -13.95
C ALA A 197 -0.49 18.98 -15.32
N ALA A 198 -1.60 18.62 -15.97
CA ALA A 198 -1.58 18.02 -17.31
C ALA A 198 -0.99 18.97 -18.36
N ILE A 199 -1.39 20.24 -18.35
CA ILE A 199 -0.89 21.27 -19.27
C ILE A 199 0.60 21.51 -19.01
N ALA A 200 1.00 21.62 -17.74
CA ALA A 200 2.38 21.85 -17.35
C ALA A 200 3.30 20.71 -17.84
N HIS A 201 2.84 19.47 -17.69
CA HIS A 201 3.51 18.28 -18.23
C HIS A 201 3.73 18.41 -19.73
N PHE A 202 2.64 18.65 -20.48
CA PHE A 202 2.67 18.71 -21.94
C PHE A 202 3.55 19.85 -22.46
N TRP A 203 3.40 21.05 -21.89
CA TRP A 203 4.14 22.23 -22.32
C TRP A 203 5.64 22.02 -22.08
N PHE A 204 6.04 21.59 -20.87
CA PHE A 204 7.46 21.45 -20.56
C PHE A 204 8.16 20.37 -21.41
N ILE A 205 7.53 19.20 -21.61
CA ILE A 205 8.12 18.14 -22.44
C ILE A 205 8.22 18.55 -23.92
N THR A 206 7.35 19.45 -24.36
CA THR A 206 7.34 20.02 -25.72
C THR A 206 8.49 21.00 -25.93
N LEU A 207 8.91 21.75 -24.90
CA LEU A 207 10.08 22.64 -24.97
C LEU A 207 11.41 21.85 -24.99
N HIS A 208 11.45 20.72 -24.28
CA HIS A 208 12.59 19.80 -24.21
C HIS A 208 13.93 20.53 -23.92
N PRO A 209 14.05 21.21 -22.77
CA PRO A 209 15.08 22.21 -22.57
C PRO A 209 16.49 21.68 -22.25
N PHE A 210 16.63 20.41 -21.87
CA PHE A 210 17.90 19.77 -21.51
C PHE A 210 18.37 18.79 -22.59
N GLU A 211 19.65 18.40 -22.57
CA GLU A 211 20.18 17.36 -23.48
C GLU A 211 19.72 15.95 -23.09
N ASP A 212 19.51 15.69 -21.80
CA ASP A 212 18.90 14.47 -21.25
C ASP A 212 18.12 14.83 -19.96
N GLY A 213 17.23 13.95 -19.52
CA GLY A 213 16.48 14.11 -18.27
C GLY A 213 15.14 14.82 -18.41
N ASN A 214 14.78 15.31 -19.60
CA ASN A 214 13.54 16.04 -19.86
C ASN A 214 12.30 15.30 -19.37
N GLY A 215 12.17 14.00 -19.67
CA GLY A 215 11.03 13.20 -19.21
C GLY A 215 10.92 13.11 -17.69
N ARG A 216 12.05 12.89 -17.00
CA ARG A 216 12.10 12.74 -15.53
C ARG A 216 11.81 14.07 -14.82
N ILE A 217 12.36 15.17 -15.34
CA ILE A 217 12.08 16.53 -14.84
C ILE A 217 10.64 16.94 -15.12
N THR A 218 10.08 16.60 -16.29
CA THR A 218 8.67 16.83 -16.59
C THR A 218 7.78 16.16 -15.56
N ARG A 219 8.01 14.87 -15.27
CA ARG A 219 7.20 14.12 -14.29
C ARG A 219 7.34 14.70 -12.88
N ALA A 220 8.54 15.08 -12.47
CA ALA A 220 8.77 15.79 -11.20
C ALA A 220 8.00 17.13 -11.13
N LEU A 221 7.97 17.88 -12.23
CA LEU A 221 7.22 19.13 -12.35
C LEU A 221 5.70 18.89 -12.29
N THR A 222 5.22 17.82 -12.92
CA THR A 222 3.82 17.39 -12.83
C THR A 222 3.45 17.04 -11.39
N ASP A 223 4.29 16.29 -10.69
CA ASP A 223 4.07 15.95 -9.28
C ASP A 223 4.07 17.20 -8.39
N MET A 224 4.96 18.17 -8.66
CA MET A 224 4.96 19.45 -7.97
C MET A 224 3.66 20.23 -8.23
N ALA A 225 3.14 20.22 -9.46
CA ALA A 225 1.89 20.88 -9.80
C ALA A 225 0.68 20.24 -9.09
N LEU A 226 0.68 18.90 -8.98
CA LEU A 226 -0.32 18.14 -8.23
C LEU A 226 -0.18 18.39 -6.72
N PHE A 227 1.03 18.49 -6.19
CA PHE A 227 1.28 18.82 -4.78
C PHE A 227 0.79 20.22 -4.40
N GLN A 228 0.87 21.19 -5.32
CA GLN A 228 0.29 22.52 -5.11
C GLN A 228 -1.25 22.49 -5.10
N ALA A 229 -1.87 21.50 -5.74
CA ALA A 229 -3.32 21.33 -5.75
C ALA A 229 -3.84 20.70 -4.45
N ASP A 230 -3.07 19.75 -3.91
CA ASP A 230 -3.41 18.97 -2.74
C ASP A 230 -2.10 18.46 -2.10
N HIS A 231 -1.80 18.99 -0.92
CA HIS A 231 -0.56 18.67 -0.20
C HIS A 231 -0.55 17.24 0.37
N ASP A 232 -1.73 16.65 0.59
CA ASP A 232 -1.87 15.42 1.33
C ASP A 232 -1.94 14.21 0.39
N SER A 233 -2.76 14.28 -0.66
CA SER A 233 -3.04 13.07 -1.46
C SER A 233 -1.97 12.71 -2.48
N VAL A 234 -1.22 13.67 -3.02
CA VAL A 234 -0.20 13.41 -4.07
C VAL A 234 0.91 12.48 -3.58
N ARG A 235 1.20 12.50 -2.27
CA ARG A 235 2.21 11.64 -1.66
C ARG A 235 1.73 10.18 -1.53
N LEU A 236 0.50 9.88 -1.90
CA LEU A 236 -0.12 8.56 -1.70
C LEU A 236 -0.19 7.73 -2.97
N TYR A 237 0.09 8.32 -4.13
CA TYR A 237 0.06 7.63 -5.41
C TYR A 237 1.30 7.94 -6.24
N ALA A 238 1.59 7.08 -7.20
CA ALA A 238 2.74 7.19 -8.08
C ALA A 238 2.24 7.29 -9.52
N MET A 239 2.11 8.51 -10.06
CA MET A 239 1.59 8.69 -11.41
C MET A 239 2.48 7.99 -12.46
N SER A 240 3.80 7.99 -12.23
CA SER A 240 4.75 7.34 -13.14
C SER A 240 4.54 5.83 -13.27
N GLU A 241 3.96 5.14 -12.29
CA GLU A 241 3.60 3.72 -12.42
C GLU A 241 2.56 3.49 -13.52
N ALA A 242 1.52 4.33 -13.56
CA ALA A 242 0.47 4.25 -14.57
C ALA A 242 1.05 4.59 -15.96
N ILE A 243 1.86 5.65 -16.04
CA ILE A 243 2.55 6.02 -17.29
C ILE A 243 3.44 4.89 -17.79
N LEU A 244 4.21 4.23 -16.90
CA LEU A 244 5.05 3.09 -17.26
C LEU A 244 4.21 1.91 -17.78
N ARG A 245 3.10 1.59 -17.11
CA ARG A 245 2.18 0.52 -17.53
C ARG A 245 1.60 0.78 -18.92
N TYR A 246 1.28 2.04 -19.23
CA TYR A 246 0.69 2.47 -20.50
C TYR A 246 1.67 3.26 -21.38
N ARG A 247 2.97 2.92 -21.32
CA ARG A 247 4.07 3.67 -21.95
C ARG A 247 3.90 3.93 -23.44
N SER A 248 3.40 2.95 -24.21
CA SER A 248 3.11 3.17 -25.64
C SER A 248 2.06 4.26 -25.82
N GLY A 249 0.93 4.13 -25.12
CA GLY A 249 -0.17 5.09 -25.20
C GLY A 249 0.25 6.50 -24.78
N TYR A 250 1.16 6.63 -23.81
CA TYR A 250 1.76 7.90 -23.41
C TYR A 250 2.48 8.60 -24.57
N TYR A 251 3.40 7.90 -25.24
CA TYR A 251 4.13 8.50 -26.36
C TYR A 251 3.23 8.71 -27.58
N ASP A 252 2.27 7.81 -27.83
CA ASP A 252 1.32 7.93 -28.94
C ASP A 252 0.43 9.17 -28.80
N VAL A 253 -0.12 9.45 -27.60
CA VAL A 253 -0.92 10.64 -27.38
C VAL A 253 -0.08 11.91 -27.38
N LEU A 254 1.13 11.85 -26.83
CA LEU A 254 2.04 12.99 -26.78
C LEU A 254 2.46 13.41 -28.20
N GLU A 255 2.94 12.47 -29.01
CA GLU A 255 3.33 12.73 -30.41
C GLU A 255 2.15 13.25 -31.23
N ALA A 256 0.97 12.63 -31.10
CA ALA A 256 -0.22 13.07 -31.82
C ALA A 256 -0.61 14.51 -31.47
N THR A 257 -0.51 14.88 -30.20
CA THR A 257 -0.84 16.23 -29.71
C THR A 257 0.22 17.24 -30.16
N GLN A 258 1.51 16.89 -30.11
CA GLN A 258 2.61 17.74 -30.59
C GLN A 258 2.60 17.99 -32.11
N ARG A 259 1.96 17.12 -32.89
CA ARG A 259 1.70 17.29 -34.34
C ARG A 259 0.36 17.95 -34.65
N GLY A 260 -0.50 18.08 -33.64
CA GLY A 260 -1.86 18.60 -33.74
C GLY A 260 -1.95 20.12 -33.66
N GLY A 261 -3.16 20.62 -33.43
CA GLY A 261 -3.42 22.03 -33.10
C GLY A 261 -3.32 22.30 -31.60
N MET A 262 -3.96 23.37 -31.13
CA MET A 262 -3.99 23.75 -29.71
C MET A 262 -4.99 22.96 -28.85
N ASP A 263 -5.72 22.00 -29.45
CA ASP A 263 -6.69 21.17 -28.75
C ASP A 263 -6.01 20.05 -27.95
N LEU A 264 -6.04 20.18 -26.62
CA LEU A 264 -5.52 19.21 -25.67
C LEU A 264 -6.53 18.18 -25.19
N THR A 265 -7.76 18.14 -25.72
CA THR A 265 -8.82 17.23 -25.23
C THR A 265 -8.33 15.79 -25.11
N ARG A 266 -7.62 15.28 -26.13
CA ARG A 266 -7.09 13.92 -26.12
C ARG A 266 -6.00 13.72 -25.06
N TRP A 267 -5.10 14.69 -24.91
CA TRP A 267 -4.03 14.66 -23.92
C TRP A 267 -4.58 14.72 -22.49
N LEU A 268 -5.49 15.66 -22.22
CA LEU A 268 -6.13 15.83 -20.92
C LEU A 268 -6.95 14.59 -20.54
N SER A 269 -7.69 14.02 -21.48
CA SER A 269 -8.45 12.77 -21.27
C SER A 269 -7.52 11.63 -20.87
N TRP A 270 -6.41 11.45 -21.59
CA TRP A 270 -5.42 10.43 -21.27
C TRP A 270 -4.77 10.67 -19.91
N PHE A 271 -4.39 11.91 -19.61
CA PHE A 271 -3.78 12.29 -18.34
C PHE A 271 -4.71 12.01 -17.15
N LEU A 272 -5.98 12.43 -17.24
CA LEU A 272 -6.98 12.18 -16.20
C LEU A 272 -7.22 10.68 -16.02
N GLN A 273 -7.24 9.89 -17.09
CA GLN A 273 -7.37 8.43 -16.99
C GLN A 273 -6.17 7.79 -16.27
N MET A 274 -4.94 8.25 -16.52
CA MET A 274 -3.75 7.78 -15.79
C MET A 274 -3.81 8.18 -14.32
N LEU A 275 -4.26 9.40 -14.04
CA LEU A 275 -4.43 9.89 -12.68
C LEU A 275 -5.49 9.07 -11.91
N GLU A 276 -6.63 8.78 -12.54
CA GLU A 276 -7.64 7.89 -11.96
C GLU A 276 -7.09 6.48 -11.70
N THR A 277 -6.29 5.94 -12.61
CA THR A 277 -5.70 4.60 -12.47
C THR A 277 -4.74 4.54 -11.28
N THR A 278 -3.92 5.57 -11.07
CA THR A 278 -3.01 5.62 -9.92
C THR A 278 -3.77 5.80 -8.61
N MET A 279 -4.83 6.62 -8.60
CA MET A 279 -5.71 6.76 -7.43
C MET A 279 -6.45 5.47 -7.09
N ASP A 280 -6.99 4.74 -8.07
CA ASP A 280 -7.63 3.45 -7.83
C ASP A 280 -6.65 2.43 -7.24
N THR A 281 -5.41 2.41 -7.75
CA THR A 281 -4.35 1.53 -7.24
C THR A 281 -4.01 1.89 -5.78
N ALA A 282 -3.90 3.18 -5.46
CA ALA A 282 -3.66 3.65 -4.10
C ALA A 282 -4.81 3.29 -3.16
N ILE A 283 -6.06 3.54 -3.57
CA ILE A 283 -7.27 3.18 -2.81
C ILE A 283 -7.31 1.68 -2.52
N GLN A 284 -7.05 0.84 -3.53
CA GLN A 284 -7.03 -0.62 -3.35
C GLN A 284 -5.95 -1.07 -2.37
N ARG A 285 -4.74 -0.49 -2.44
CA ARG A 285 -3.66 -0.79 -1.49
C ARG A 285 -4.03 -0.40 -0.06
N ILE A 286 -4.63 0.76 0.10
CA ILE A 286 -5.13 1.26 1.39
C ILE A 286 -6.20 0.31 1.94
N ASP A 287 -7.17 -0.09 1.10
CA ASP A 287 -8.25 -0.99 1.49
C ASP A 287 -7.74 -2.36 1.91
N GLN A 288 -6.76 -2.93 1.18
CA GLN A 288 -6.12 -4.19 1.56
C GLN A 288 -5.47 -4.12 2.94
N ILE A 289 -4.79 -3.02 3.25
CA ILE A 289 -4.13 -2.85 4.54
C ILE A 289 -5.16 -2.66 5.65
N LEU A 290 -6.24 -1.90 5.42
CA LEU A 290 -7.33 -1.78 6.38
C LEU A 290 -8.05 -3.11 6.62
N GLU A 291 -8.30 -3.89 5.56
CA GLU A 291 -8.85 -5.24 5.66
C GLU A 291 -7.95 -6.16 6.49
N LYS A 292 -6.62 -6.12 6.25
CA LYS A 292 -5.64 -6.90 7.00
C LYS A 292 -5.57 -6.50 8.47
N SER A 293 -5.52 -5.20 8.77
CA SER A 293 -5.51 -4.70 10.15
C SER A 293 -6.80 -5.10 10.88
N ARG A 294 -7.96 -4.93 10.25
CA ARG A 294 -9.25 -5.32 10.81
C ARG A 294 -9.32 -6.83 11.06
N PHE A 295 -8.83 -7.65 10.12
CA PHE A 295 -8.77 -9.09 10.28
C PHE A 295 -7.99 -9.47 11.55
N TRP A 296 -6.77 -8.93 11.71
CA TRP A 296 -5.94 -9.25 12.87
C TRP A 296 -6.49 -8.70 14.19
N GLN A 297 -7.19 -7.57 14.17
CA GLN A 297 -7.91 -7.08 15.35
C GLN A 297 -9.02 -8.04 15.79
N ILE A 298 -9.83 -8.53 14.84
CA ILE A 298 -10.93 -9.46 15.13
C ILE A 298 -10.41 -10.78 15.69
N TYR A 299 -9.31 -11.29 15.13
CA TYR A 299 -8.73 -12.56 15.53
C TYR A 299 -7.55 -12.43 16.51
N HIS A 300 -7.42 -11.31 17.23
CA HIS A 300 -6.28 -11.05 18.11
C HIS A 300 -6.13 -12.11 19.21
N ALA A 301 -7.25 -12.59 19.78
CA ALA A 301 -7.28 -13.64 20.79
C ALA A 301 -7.08 -15.07 20.24
N SER A 302 -7.02 -15.25 18.92
CA SER A 302 -6.85 -16.57 18.31
C SER A 302 -5.37 -16.99 18.30
N HIS A 303 -5.10 -18.22 18.74
CA HIS A 303 -3.77 -18.81 18.67
C HIS A 303 -3.54 -19.48 17.31
N PHE A 304 -2.93 -18.74 16.40
CA PHE A 304 -2.51 -19.27 15.09
C PHE A 304 -1.08 -19.79 15.12
N SER A 305 -0.86 -20.96 14.53
CA SER A 305 0.48 -21.46 14.22
C SER A 305 1.21 -20.54 13.24
N ASP A 306 2.54 -20.57 13.22
CA ASP A 306 3.33 -19.77 12.28
C ASP A 306 2.97 -20.06 10.81
N GLU A 307 2.65 -21.32 10.49
CA GLU A 307 2.21 -21.72 9.16
C GLU A 307 0.82 -21.17 8.81
N GLN A 308 -0.11 -21.14 9.77
CA GLN A 308 -1.43 -20.53 9.59
C GLN A 308 -1.28 -19.02 9.38
N ARG A 309 -0.52 -18.32 10.25
CA ARG A 309 -0.24 -16.89 10.11
C ARG A 309 0.38 -16.57 8.76
N LYS A 310 1.33 -17.39 8.30
CA LYS A 310 1.98 -17.21 7.00
C LYS A 310 0.99 -17.32 5.83
N VAL A 311 0.09 -18.30 5.86
CA VAL A 311 -0.93 -18.45 4.80
C VAL A 311 -1.98 -17.34 4.88
N LEU A 312 -2.44 -16.98 6.07
CA LEU A 312 -3.39 -15.87 6.27
C LEU A 312 -2.81 -14.55 5.78
N ASN A 313 -1.59 -14.21 6.18
CA ASN A 313 -0.90 -13.01 5.67
C ASN A 313 -0.80 -13.05 4.14
N ARG A 314 -0.46 -14.21 3.56
CA ARG A 314 -0.38 -14.34 2.11
C ARG A 314 -1.71 -14.11 1.40
N LEU A 315 -2.81 -14.58 1.97
CA LEU A 315 -4.17 -14.36 1.46
C LEU A 315 -4.63 -12.91 1.64
N LEU A 316 -4.25 -12.27 2.75
CA LEU A 316 -4.57 -10.87 3.06
C LEU A 316 -3.76 -9.88 2.21
N ASP A 317 -2.50 -10.20 1.90
CA ASP A 317 -1.62 -9.36 1.07
C ASP A 317 -2.10 -9.27 -0.40
N GLY A 318 -2.89 -10.24 -0.88
CA GLY A 318 -3.49 -10.19 -2.22
C GLY A 318 -2.50 -10.25 -3.41
N GLY A 319 -2.96 -9.81 -4.58
CA GLY A 319 -2.19 -9.80 -5.84
C GLY A 319 -2.01 -11.17 -6.52
N GLU A 320 -1.19 -11.25 -7.58
CA GLU A 320 -0.90 -12.52 -8.30
C GLU A 320 -0.44 -13.65 -7.38
N LYS A 321 0.23 -13.27 -6.29
CA LYS A 321 0.82 -14.17 -5.31
C LYS A 321 -0.09 -14.48 -4.12
N GLY A 322 -1.19 -13.74 -3.95
CA GLY A 322 -2.12 -13.85 -2.82
C GLY A 322 -3.35 -14.72 -3.10
N PHE A 323 -3.36 -15.46 -4.20
CA PHE A 323 -4.44 -16.38 -4.59
C PHE A 323 -5.79 -15.66 -4.71
N SER A 324 -5.98 -14.86 -5.75
CA SER A 324 -7.22 -14.09 -6.01
C SER A 324 -8.51 -14.94 -5.98
N GLU A 325 -8.43 -16.21 -6.38
CA GLU A 325 -9.55 -17.17 -6.35
C GLU A 325 -9.60 -18.03 -5.06
N GLY A 326 -8.79 -17.69 -4.07
CA GLY A 326 -8.60 -18.48 -2.87
C GLY A 326 -7.58 -19.62 -3.02
N ILE A 327 -7.16 -20.14 -1.89
CA ILE A 327 -6.13 -21.19 -1.80
C ILE A 327 -6.79 -22.57 -1.77
N ASN A 328 -6.13 -23.59 -2.34
CA ASN A 328 -6.49 -25.00 -2.14
C ASN A 328 -5.46 -25.73 -1.26
N ALA A 329 -5.77 -26.95 -0.81
CA ALA A 329 -4.89 -27.71 0.08
C ALA A 329 -3.47 -27.94 -0.47
N SER A 330 -3.31 -28.13 -1.80
CA SER A 330 -1.99 -28.32 -2.42
C SER A 330 -1.19 -27.02 -2.44
N GLN A 331 -1.84 -25.89 -2.67
CA GLN A 331 -1.19 -24.57 -2.60
C GLN A 331 -0.84 -24.22 -1.16
N TYR A 332 -1.73 -24.48 -0.20
CA TYR A 332 -1.45 -24.32 1.23
C TYR A 332 -0.20 -25.10 1.61
N GLN A 333 -0.13 -26.38 1.24
CA GLN A 333 1.02 -27.25 1.47
C GLN A 333 2.33 -26.61 1.02
N LYS A 334 2.37 -26.02 -0.18
CA LYS A 334 3.55 -25.36 -0.74
C LYS A 334 3.94 -24.08 0.02
N VAL A 335 2.96 -23.26 0.40
CA VAL A 335 3.21 -21.99 1.10
C VAL A 335 3.69 -22.23 2.53
N ALA A 336 2.98 -23.10 3.25
CA ALA A 336 3.27 -23.46 4.64
C ALA A 336 4.44 -24.44 4.80
N LYS A 337 4.84 -25.14 3.73
CA LYS A 337 5.85 -26.23 3.75
C LYS A 337 5.49 -27.36 4.73
N VAL A 338 4.22 -27.76 4.76
CA VAL A 338 3.70 -28.84 5.62
C VAL A 338 3.24 -30.05 4.81
N SER A 339 2.79 -31.12 5.46
CA SER A 339 2.15 -32.26 4.78
C SER A 339 0.76 -31.87 4.24
N LYS A 340 0.25 -32.60 3.22
CA LYS A 340 -1.11 -32.37 2.70
C LYS A 340 -2.20 -32.64 3.75
N ALA A 341 -1.97 -33.59 4.66
CA ALA A 341 -2.87 -33.88 5.77
C ALA A 341 -2.92 -32.70 6.75
N THR A 342 -1.75 -32.16 7.12
CA THR A 342 -1.62 -30.96 7.95
C THR A 342 -2.30 -29.75 7.30
N ALA A 343 -2.07 -29.53 6.00
CA ALA A 343 -2.72 -28.45 5.25
C ALA A 343 -4.25 -28.54 5.27
N THR A 344 -4.80 -29.74 5.08
CA THR A 344 -6.26 -29.98 5.15
C THR A 344 -6.80 -29.70 6.55
N ARG A 345 -6.09 -30.14 7.59
CA ARG A 345 -6.45 -29.87 9.00
C ARG A 345 -6.42 -28.37 9.31
N HIS A 346 -5.37 -27.66 8.88
CA HIS A 346 -5.26 -26.22 9.09
C HIS A 346 -6.37 -25.46 8.36
N LEU A 347 -6.72 -25.85 7.14
CA LEU A 347 -7.82 -25.24 6.39
C LEU A 347 -9.18 -25.46 7.08
N ALA A 348 -9.43 -26.67 7.60
CA ALA A 348 -10.65 -26.96 8.35
C ALA A 348 -10.73 -26.13 9.64
N ASP A 349 -9.60 -26.01 10.35
CA ASP A 349 -9.48 -25.20 11.57
C ASP A 349 -9.70 -23.71 11.31
N LEU A 350 -9.11 -23.16 10.24
CA LEU A 350 -9.31 -21.77 9.86
C LEU A 350 -10.75 -21.49 9.39
N VAL A 351 -11.46 -22.49 8.86
CA VAL A 351 -12.89 -22.38 8.54
C VAL A 351 -13.74 -22.43 9.81
N SER A 352 -13.43 -23.31 10.77
CA SER A 352 -14.20 -23.37 12.03
C SER A 352 -14.02 -22.10 12.87
N LEU A 353 -12.83 -21.49 12.84
CA LEU A 353 -12.56 -20.18 13.43
C LEU A 353 -13.23 -19.02 12.68
N GLY A 354 -13.85 -19.27 11.52
CA GLY A 354 -14.48 -18.23 10.70
C GLY A 354 -13.50 -17.35 9.93
N CYS A 355 -12.20 -17.60 10.00
CA CYS A 355 -11.16 -16.88 9.26
C CYS A 355 -11.28 -17.07 7.74
N LEU A 356 -11.64 -18.29 7.33
CA LEU A 356 -11.82 -18.68 5.94
C LEU A 356 -13.26 -19.13 5.68
N ILE A 357 -13.71 -18.92 4.45
CA ILE A 357 -14.92 -19.54 3.91
C ILE A 357 -14.55 -20.47 2.76
N LYS A 358 -15.30 -21.57 2.65
CA LYS A 358 -15.20 -22.49 1.53
C LYS A 358 -15.97 -21.91 0.34
N SER A 359 -15.32 -21.72 -0.79
CA SER A 359 -16.02 -21.26 -2.00
C SER A 359 -16.99 -22.34 -2.50
N THR A 360 -18.18 -21.91 -2.92
CA THR A 360 -19.25 -22.78 -3.45
C THR A 360 -19.10 -23.06 -4.95
N THR A 361 -18.14 -22.44 -5.64
CA THR A 361 -17.88 -22.68 -7.06
C THR A 361 -17.30 -24.09 -7.30
N GLY A 362 -18.13 -24.97 -7.86
CA GLY A 362 -17.88 -26.41 -8.06
C GLY A 362 -16.82 -26.75 -9.11
N GLY A 363 -15.55 -26.48 -8.81
CA GLY A 363 -14.39 -27.01 -9.54
C GLY A 363 -13.78 -28.27 -8.91
N ARG A 364 -12.80 -28.89 -9.59
CA ARG A 364 -12.09 -30.12 -9.16
C ARG A 364 -11.33 -30.01 -7.82
N SER A 365 -11.14 -28.81 -7.28
CA SER A 365 -10.51 -28.61 -5.97
C SER A 365 -11.26 -27.55 -5.16
N THR A 366 -11.57 -27.86 -3.89
CA THR A 366 -12.10 -26.88 -2.94
C THR A 366 -11.15 -25.68 -2.79
N ARG A 367 -11.71 -24.48 -2.90
CA ARG A 367 -11.03 -23.20 -2.66
C ARG A 367 -11.48 -22.60 -1.33
N TYR A 368 -10.54 -21.95 -0.66
CA TYR A 368 -10.77 -21.25 0.60
C TYR A 368 -10.34 -19.79 0.46
N THR A 369 -11.21 -18.87 0.85
CA THR A 369 -10.98 -17.41 0.78
C THR A 369 -11.13 -16.80 2.16
N ILE A 370 -10.49 -15.64 2.40
CA ILE A 370 -10.70 -14.87 3.64
C ILE A 370 -12.18 -14.55 3.80
N ASN A 371 -12.70 -14.77 5.00
CA ASN A 371 -14.03 -14.32 5.36
C ASN A 371 -14.04 -12.80 5.52
N ARG A 372 -14.63 -12.09 4.55
CA ARG A 372 -14.75 -10.62 4.56
C ARG A 372 -16.07 -10.11 5.13
N ASN A 373 -16.96 -11.01 5.52
CA ASN A 373 -18.26 -10.66 6.11
C ASN A 373 -18.10 -10.34 7.60
N PHE A 374 -17.41 -9.24 7.88
CA PHE A 374 -17.18 -8.75 9.24
C PHE A 374 -18.43 -8.12 9.88
N SER A 375 -19.47 -7.81 9.08
CA SER A 375 -20.74 -7.24 9.53
C SER A 375 -21.66 -8.24 10.25
N CYS A 376 -21.35 -9.53 10.19
CA CYS A 376 -22.10 -10.61 10.84
C CYS A 376 -21.29 -11.35 11.91
N ILE A 377 -20.07 -10.89 12.21
CA ILE A 377 -19.38 -11.32 13.41
C ILE A 377 -20.01 -10.51 14.55
N ASN A 378 -21.17 -10.99 15.02
CA ASN A 378 -21.64 -10.64 16.35
C ASN A 378 -20.45 -10.82 17.29
N ALA A 379 -20.06 -9.76 18.00
CA ALA A 379 -19.04 -9.83 19.03
C ALA A 379 -19.33 -10.93 20.08
N GLY A 380 -20.58 -11.43 20.15
CA GLY A 380 -20.97 -12.58 20.97
C GLY A 380 -20.85 -13.97 20.33
N LYS A 381 -20.20 -14.13 19.17
CA LYS A 381 -20.04 -15.45 18.51
C LYS A 381 -18.63 -15.72 17.96
N LEU A 382 -17.61 -15.05 18.50
CA LEU A 382 -16.26 -15.63 18.48
C LEU A 382 -16.28 -16.78 19.49
N MET A 383 -16.07 -18.02 19.03
CA MET A 383 -15.99 -19.16 19.93
C MET A 383 -14.83 -18.90 20.89
N LYS A 384 -15.13 -18.67 22.18
CA LYS A 384 -14.09 -18.43 23.18
C LYS A 384 -13.23 -19.69 23.32
N ASN A 385 -11.97 -19.52 23.71
CA ASN A 385 -11.05 -20.63 23.93
C ASN A 385 -10.75 -20.77 25.43
N ILE A 386 -10.63 -22.00 25.90
CA ILE A 386 -10.11 -22.32 27.23
C ILE A 386 -9.05 -23.41 27.11
N THR A 387 -7.98 -23.32 27.90
CA THR A 387 -6.88 -24.29 27.87
C THR A 387 -6.84 -25.15 29.12
N PHE A 388 -6.59 -26.44 28.99
CA PHE A 388 -6.36 -27.35 30.13
C PHE A 388 -5.03 -28.06 29.96
N TYR A 389 -4.35 -28.38 31.06
CA TYR A 389 -3.19 -29.28 31.00
C TYR A 389 -3.58 -30.62 30.36
N GLY A 390 -2.73 -31.15 29.49
CA GLY A 390 -3.01 -32.37 28.71
C GLY A 390 -3.39 -33.58 29.56
N ARG A 391 -2.94 -33.64 30.81
CA ARG A 391 -3.34 -34.68 31.79
C ARG A 391 -4.86 -34.75 32.04
N PHE A 392 -5.60 -33.67 31.81
CA PHE A 392 -7.05 -33.60 32.03
C PHE A 392 -7.90 -33.97 30.81
N GLU A 393 -7.31 -34.16 29.63
CA GLU A 393 -8.04 -34.45 28.39
C GLU A 393 -8.94 -35.69 28.54
N THR A 394 -8.38 -36.80 29.03
CA THR A 394 -9.13 -38.05 29.23
C THR A 394 -10.25 -37.91 30.27
N ASP A 395 -10.09 -37.04 31.27
CA ASP A 395 -11.09 -36.80 32.31
C ASP A 395 -12.21 -35.89 31.83
N ILE A 396 -11.91 -34.89 31.00
CA ILE A 396 -12.91 -34.01 30.39
C ILE A 396 -13.73 -34.79 29.35
N LEU A 397 -13.07 -35.56 28.48
CA LEU A 397 -13.75 -36.37 27.46
C LEU A 397 -14.63 -37.47 28.06
N ALA A 398 -14.30 -37.94 29.27
CA ALA A 398 -15.10 -38.92 30.00
C ALA A 398 -16.12 -38.30 30.96
N GLY A 399 -16.22 -36.96 31.03
CA GLY A 399 -17.14 -36.24 31.92
C GLY A 399 -16.82 -36.36 33.42
N ARG A 400 -15.61 -36.77 33.79
CA ARG A 400 -15.15 -36.84 35.19
C ARG A 400 -14.72 -35.48 35.73
N LYS A 401 -14.11 -34.65 34.88
CA LYS A 401 -13.80 -33.25 35.17
C LYS A 401 -14.87 -32.35 34.56
N THR A 402 -15.57 -31.61 35.41
CA THR A 402 -16.71 -30.75 35.04
C THR A 402 -16.55 -29.32 35.54
N ILE A 403 -15.50 -29.04 36.32
CA ILE A 403 -15.17 -27.70 36.78
C ILE A 403 -13.69 -27.35 36.57
N THR A 404 -13.38 -26.07 36.53
CA THR A 404 -12.00 -25.55 36.60
C THR A 404 -11.97 -24.24 37.37
N LEU A 405 -10.91 -24.02 38.14
CA LEU A 405 -10.68 -22.78 38.87
C LEU A 405 -9.76 -21.85 38.06
N ARG A 406 -10.15 -20.58 37.92
CA ARG A 406 -9.39 -19.53 37.21
C ARG A 406 -9.24 -18.29 38.06
N GLU A 407 -8.22 -17.49 37.78
CA GLU A 407 -8.17 -16.11 38.28
C GLU A 407 -9.03 -15.18 37.40
N ALA A 408 -9.24 -13.94 37.86
CA ALA A 408 -10.14 -12.98 37.21
C ALA A 408 -9.81 -12.70 35.73
N SER A 409 -8.51 -12.68 35.37
CA SER A 409 -8.05 -12.41 34.00
C SER A 409 -8.43 -13.52 33.01
N ASP A 410 -8.60 -14.75 33.51
CA ASP A 410 -8.81 -15.98 32.74
C ASP A 410 -10.24 -16.53 32.91
N ALA A 411 -11.17 -15.73 33.47
CA ALA A 411 -12.53 -16.14 33.81
C ALA A 411 -13.62 -15.42 33.01
N ASP A 412 -13.28 -14.74 31.91
CA ASP A 412 -14.25 -14.01 31.05
C ASP A 412 -15.12 -14.96 30.21
N PHE A 413 -16.02 -15.68 30.88
CA PHE A 413 -17.00 -16.59 30.30
C PHE A 413 -18.39 -16.34 30.88
N ASN A 414 -19.42 -16.57 30.06
CA ASN A 414 -20.82 -16.50 30.47
C ASN A 414 -21.47 -17.87 30.37
N ALA A 415 -22.47 -18.12 31.21
CA ALA A 415 -23.33 -19.30 31.08
C ALA A 415 -23.95 -19.36 29.66
N GLY A 416 -23.85 -20.52 29.01
CA GLY A 416 -24.26 -20.76 27.63
C GLY A 416 -23.16 -20.52 26.58
N ASP A 417 -21.98 -20.02 26.97
CA ASP A 417 -20.85 -19.90 26.04
C ASP A 417 -20.43 -21.30 25.56
N GLN A 418 -20.41 -21.50 24.25
CA GLN A 418 -19.76 -22.67 23.64
C GLN A 418 -18.28 -22.37 23.44
N VAL A 419 -17.44 -23.09 24.17
CA VAL A 419 -16.02 -22.82 24.30
C VAL A 419 -15.22 -23.96 23.70
N ARG A 420 -14.21 -23.60 22.91
CA ARG A 420 -13.25 -24.54 22.34
C ARG A 420 -12.19 -24.88 23.39
N VAL A 421 -11.91 -26.17 23.56
CA VAL A 421 -10.93 -26.66 24.53
C VAL A 421 -9.68 -27.16 23.84
N SER A 422 -8.53 -26.66 24.27
CA SER A 422 -7.21 -27.09 23.80
C SER A 422 -6.26 -27.40 24.95
N ARG A 423 -5.23 -28.20 24.68
CA ARG A 423 -4.16 -28.45 25.65
C ARG A 423 -3.34 -27.18 25.88
N TYR A 424 -2.95 -26.95 27.12
CA TYR A 424 -2.12 -25.80 27.51
C TYR A 424 -0.70 -25.91 26.93
N GLU A 425 -0.15 -27.12 26.84
CA GLU A 425 1.26 -27.35 26.50
C GLU A 425 1.56 -27.18 25.01
N ASP A 426 0.67 -27.63 24.12
CA ASP A 426 0.90 -27.68 22.67
C ASP A 426 -0.21 -27.00 21.84
N GLY A 427 -1.24 -26.47 22.50
CA GLY A 427 -2.38 -25.81 21.83
C GLY A 427 -3.29 -26.77 21.05
N VAL A 428 -3.11 -28.09 21.17
CA VAL A 428 -3.90 -29.06 20.40
C VAL A 428 -5.34 -29.07 20.93
N PHE A 429 -6.27 -28.76 20.02
CA PHE A 429 -7.70 -28.89 20.27
C PHE A 429 -8.10 -30.35 20.50
N PHE A 430 -8.98 -30.60 21.47
CA PHE A 430 -9.50 -31.94 21.72
C PHE A 430 -11.02 -32.04 21.94
N CYS A 431 -11.72 -30.99 22.38
CA CYS A 431 -13.19 -31.00 22.45
C CYS A 431 -13.82 -29.59 22.54
N ASN A 432 -15.14 -29.52 22.41
CA ASN A 432 -15.92 -28.33 22.77
C ASN A 432 -16.68 -28.58 24.07
N ILE A 433 -16.86 -27.54 24.87
CA ILE A 433 -17.67 -27.56 26.08
C ILE A 433 -18.69 -26.42 26.05
N GLU A 434 -19.74 -26.54 26.83
CA GLU A 434 -20.66 -25.46 27.15
C GLU A 434 -20.44 -25.06 28.60
N VAL A 435 -20.22 -23.76 28.83
CA VAL A 435 -20.13 -23.19 30.18
C VAL A 435 -21.52 -23.18 30.79
N ILE A 436 -21.69 -23.82 31.94
CA ILE A 436 -22.95 -23.89 32.68
C ILE A 436 -23.06 -22.70 33.64
N ALA A 437 -21.98 -22.39 34.36
CA ALA A 437 -21.94 -21.30 35.33
C ALA A 437 -20.51 -20.81 35.55
N VAL A 438 -20.38 -19.54 35.95
CA VAL A 438 -19.13 -18.96 36.45
C VAL A 438 -19.44 -18.33 37.80
N THR A 439 -18.88 -18.92 38.86
CA THR A 439 -19.20 -18.56 40.25
C THR A 439 -17.92 -18.13 40.98
N PRO A 440 -17.89 -16.94 41.61
CA PRO A 440 -16.77 -16.56 42.48
C PRO A 440 -16.66 -17.50 43.67
N VAL A 441 -15.44 -17.94 43.98
CA VAL A 441 -15.11 -18.82 45.11
C VAL A 441 -13.97 -18.18 45.88
N HIS A 442 -14.22 -17.86 47.16
CA HIS A 442 -13.18 -17.36 48.04
C HIS A 442 -12.13 -18.44 48.30
N PHE A 443 -10.86 -18.09 48.33
CA PHE A 443 -9.75 -19.04 48.50
C PHE A 443 -9.89 -19.92 49.76
N ASP A 444 -10.35 -19.32 50.86
CA ASP A 444 -10.60 -20.04 52.11
C ASP A 444 -11.74 -21.06 52.02
N ALA A 445 -12.69 -20.85 51.10
CA ALA A 445 -13.85 -21.71 50.87
C ALA A 445 -13.55 -22.90 49.94
N LEU A 446 -12.31 -23.06 49.46
CA LEU A 446 -11.90 -24.26 48.73
C LEU A 446 -12.06 -25.50 49.61
N ASN A 447 -12.59 -26.58 49.02
CA ASN A 447 -12.97 -27.81 49.70
C ASN A 447 -12.46 -29.03 48.92
N GLU A 448 -12.67 -30.23 49.48
CA GLU A 448 -12.21 -31.48 48.86
C GLU A 448 -12.82 -31.77 47.48
N GLN A 449 -14.03 -31.27 47.19
CA GLN A 449 -14.64 -31.44 45.87
C GLN A 449 -13.90 -30.64 44.80
N HIS A 450 -13.50 -29.40 45.13
CA HIS A 450 -12.67 -28.59 44.23
C HIS A 450 -11.31 -29.25 43.97
N ALA A 451 -10.69 -29.81 45.02
CA ALA A 451 -9.39 -30.48 44.93
C ALA A 451 -9.46 -31.76 44.08
N ALA A 452 -10.49 -32.58 44.28
CA ALA A 452 -10.71 -33.79 43.49
C ALA A 452 -10.82 -33.50 41.99
N GLN A 453 -11.43 -32.37 41.62
CA GLN A 453 -11.57 -31.94 40.22
C GLN A 453 -10.24 -31.51 39.59
N GLU A 454 -9.23 -31.20 40.39
CA GLU A 454 -7.86 -30.90 39.95
C GLU A 454 -6.88 -32.07 40.14
N ASN A 455 -7.40 -33.28 40.44
CA ASN A 455 -6.64 -34.51 40.70
C ASN A 455 -5.54 -34.34 41.78
N MET A 456 -5.86 -33.64 42.88
CA MET A 456 -4.94 -33.40 44.00
C MET A 456 -5.70 -33.28 45.33
N THR A 457 -4.98 -33.30 46.46
CA THR A 457 -5.56 -33.06 47.80
C THR A 457 -5.85 -31.57 48.03
N LEU A 458 -6.74 -31.24 48.96
CA LEU A 458 -7.05 -29.83 49.27
C LEU A 458 -5.81 -29.03 49.74
N SER A 459 -4.91 -29.68 50.48
CA SER A 459 -3.65 -29.06 50.91
C SER A 459 -2.75 -28.72 49.72
N GLU A 460 -2.61 -29.66 48.78
CA GLU A 460 -1.82 -29.45 47.55
C GLU A 460 -2.44 -28.38 46.66
N LEU A 461 -3.77 -28.39 46.48
CA LEU A 461 -4.47 -27.38 45.70
C LEU A 461 -4.23 -25.97 46.25
N LYS A 462 -4.41 -25.79 47.57
CA LYS A 462 -4.17 -24.50 48.22
C LYS A 462 -2.70 -24.07 48.10
N GLN A 463 -1.77 -25.00 48.24
CA GLN A 463 -0.34 -24.71 48.07
C GLN A 463 -0.02 -24.26 46.63
N VAL A 464 -0.43 -25.02 45.61
CA VAL A 464 -0.17 -24.70 44.19
C VAL A 464 -0.76 -23.34 43.81
N ILE A 465 -1.99 -23.05 44.22
CA ILE A 465 -2.61 -21.74 43.94
C ILE A 465 -1.83 -20.61 44.64
N SER A 466 -1.36 -20.83 45.87
CA SER A 466 -0.59 -19.81 46.61
C SER A 466 0.79 -19.56 46.04
N GLU A 467 1.42 -20.58 45.46
CA GLU A 467 2.71 -20.48 44.77
C GLU A 467 2.60 -19.73 43.43
N ILE A 468 1.52 -20.00 42.66
CA ILE A 468 1.29 -19.37 41.36
C ILE A 468 0.75 -17.94 41.53
N TYR A 469 -0.14 -17.70 42.49
CA TYR A 469 -0.81 -16.42 42.73
C TYR A 469 -0.71 -15.98 44.22
N PRO A 470 0.42 -15.42 44.65
CA PRO A 470 0.60 -14.99 46.03
C PRO A 470 -0.41 -13.92 46.46
N GLY A 471 -1.18 -14.19 47.51
CA GLY A 471 -2.15 -13.23 48.07
C GLY A 471 -3.51 -13.17 47.38
N LEU A 472 -3.81 -14.12 46.47
CA LEU A 472 -5.11 -14.23 45.82
C LEU A 472 -6.21 -14.56 46.84
N LYS A 473 -7.28 -13.75 46.84
CA LYS A 473 -8.42 -13.92 47.76
C LYS A 473 -9.62 -14.62 47.13
N GLU A 474 -9.76 -14.48 45.81
CA GLU A 474 -10.94 -14.92 45.07
C GLU A 474 -10.52 -15.57 43.76
N LEU A 475 -11.17 -16.69 43.45
CA LEU A 475 -11.07 -17.44 42.20
C LEU A 475 -12.46 -17.47 41.55
N PHE A 476 -12.51 -17.84 40.28
CA PHE A 476 -13.74 -18.09 39.55
C PHE A 476 -13.81 -19.56 39.19
N MET A 477 -14.83 -20.24 39.69
CA MET A 477 -15.13 -21.62 39.32
C MET A 477 -15.99 -21.61 38.06
N ILE A 478 -15.47 -22.19 36.98
CA ILE A 478 -16.18 -22.38 35.73
C ILE A 478 -16.71 -23.81 35.71
N GLU A 479 -18.03 -23.96 35.79
CA GLU A 479 -18.73 -25.24 35.61
C GLU A 479 -19.06 -25.43 34.13
N PHE A 480 -18.86 -26.63 33.60
CA PHE A 480 -19.04 -26.91 32.18
C PHE A 480 -19.51 -28.34 31.90
N ARG A 481 -20.06 -28.57 30.70
CA ARG A 481 -20.34 -29.90 30.16
C ARG A 481 -19.73 -30.09 28.78
N LEU A 482 -19.33 -31.32 28.48
CA LEU A 482 -18.89 -31.73 27.14
C LEU A 482 -20.06 -31.62 26.15
N LEU A 483 -19.76 -31.12 24.94
CA LEU A 483 -20.71 -31.02 23.82
C LEU A 483 -20.58 -32.17 22.82
#